data_AF-A0A356D175-F1
#
_entry.id   AF-A0A356D175-F1
#
_cell.length_a   1.000
_cell.length_b   1.000
_cell.length_c   1.000
_cell.angle_alpha   90.00
_cell.angle_beta   90.00
_cell.angle_gamma   90.00
#
_symmetry.space_group_name_H-M   'P 1'
#
loop_
_entity.id
_entity.type
_entity.pdbx_description
1 polymer ?
#
loop_
_entity_poly.entity_id
_entity_poly.type
_entity_poly.pdbx_seq_one_letter_code
_entity_poly.pdbx_strand_id
1 'polypeptide(L)'
;MPDKKNIYALLGNHLRKARVGKGLSGNELAAIINLSQQQISRYELGINKLSLDKLIEIVIFLEIDIDDITSLISKQVEYEKGVCLAD
;
A
#
# COMPACT_ATOMS: atom_id res chain seq x y z
N MET A 1 18.55 -9.69 10.11
CA MET A 1 17.50 -10.52 9.46
C MET A 1 16.98 -9.71 8.28
N PRO A 2 16.85 -10.24 7.06
CA PRO A 2 16.27 -9.44 5.98
C PRO A 2 14.90 -8.97 6.44
N ASP A 3 14.71 -7.65 6.51
CA ASP A 3 13.61 -7.02 7.23
C ASP A 3 12.27 -7.65 6.85
N LYS A 4 11.55 -8.14 7.86
CA LYS A 4 10.18 -8.61 7.73
C LYS A 4 9.40 -7.50 7.04
N LYS A 5 9.05 -7.67 5.75
CA LYS A 5 8.27 -6.68 5.03
C LYS A 5 6.91 -6.57 5.71
N ASN A 6 6.75 -5.50 6.50
CA ASN A 6 5.49 -5.14 7.13
C ASN A 6 4.42 -4.95 6.03
N ILE A 7 3.16 -5.30 6.34
CA ILE A 7 2.00 -5.16 5.44
C ILE A 7 1.94 -3.79 4.74
N TYR A 8 2.35 -2.71 5.42
CA TYR A 8 2.37 -1.38 4.83
C TYR A 8 3.36 -1.24 3.66
N ALA A 9 4.49 -1.92 3.69
CA ALA A 9 5.45 -1.91 2.58
C ALA A 9 4.95 -2.71 1.37
N LEU A 10 4.23 -3.82 1.61
CA LEU A 10 3.59 -4.61 0.56
C LEU A 10 2.46 -3.81 -0.11
N LEU A 11 1.58 -3.24 0.71
CA LEU A 11 0.49 -2.38 0.26
C LEU A 11 1.02 -1.16 -0.48
N GLY A 12 1.97 -0.43 0.11
CA GLY A 12 2.60 0.73 -0.49
C GLY A 12 3.23 0.45 -1.85
N ASN A 13 3.91 -0.70 -1.99
CA ASN A 13 4.48 -1.11 -3.28
C ASN A 13 3.38 -1.37 -4.34
N HIS A 14 2.28 -1.98 -3.94
CA HIS A 14 1.14 -2.22 -4.82
C HIS A 14 0.51 -0.89 -5.30
N LEU A 15 0.27 0.04 -4.38
CA LEU A 15 -0.22 1.38 -4.71
C LEU A 15 0.73 2.14 -5.65
N ARG A 16 2.05 2.06 -5.40
CA ARG A 16 3.07 2.64 -6.28
C ARG A 16 3.00 2.10 -7.70
N LYS A 17 2.84 0.78 -7.85
CA LYS A 17 2.74 0.13 -9.17
C LYS A 17 1.50 0.62 -9.92
N ALA A 18 0.35 0.68 -9.25
CA ALA A 18 -0.88 1.20 -9.85
C ALA A 18 -0.71 2.67 -10.28
N ARG A 19 -0.12 3.52 -9.41
CA ARG A 19 0.17 4.93 -9.76
C ARG A 19 1.06 5.04 -11.00
N VAL A 20 2.17 4.31 -11.04
CA VAL A 20 3.09 4.32 -12.18
C VAL A 20 2.43 3.75 -13.43
N GLY A 21 1.57 2.74 -13.30
CA GLY A 21 0.77 2.18 -14.40
C GLY A 21 -0.18 3.21 -15.03
N LYS A 22 -0.68 4.17 -14.24
CA LYS A 22 -1.44 5.34 -14.75
C LYS A 22 -0.55 6.47 -15.27
N GLY A 23 0.78 6.32 -15.28
CA GLY A 23 1.72 7.34 -15.75
C GLY A 23 1.89 8.53 -14.81
N LEU A 24 1.38 8.44 -13.57
CA LEU A 24 1.42 9.55 -12.62
C LEU A 24 2.72 9.56 -11.83
N SER A 25 3.30 10.74 -11.62
CA SER A 25 4.33 11.00 -10.63
C SER A 25 3.76 11.02 -9.21
N GLY A 26 4.64 10.91 -8.20
CA GLY A 26 4.22 11.02 -6.81
C GLY A 26 3.65 12.41 -6.47
N ASN A 27 4.12 13.47 -7.13
CA ASN A 27 3.60 14.84 -6.96
C ASN A 27 2.17 14.95 -7.51
N GLU A 28 1.90 14.37 -8.67
CA GLU A 28 0.57 14.42 -9.30
C GLU A 28 -0.46 13.70 -8.45
N LEU A 29 -0.16 12.47 -7.99
CA LEU A 29 -1.07 11.78 -7.08
C LEU A 29 -1.27 12.59 -5.78
N ALA A 30 -0.20 13.12 -5.21
CA ALA A 30 -0.27 13.91 -3.98
C ALA A 30 -1.20 15.12 -4.11
N ALA A 31 -1.10 15.86 -5.22
CA ALA A 31 -1.96 17.00 -5.50
C ALA A 31 -3.44 16.60 -5.62
N ILE A 32 -3.72 15.44 -6.23
CA ILE A 32 -5.09 14.97 -6.45
C ILE A 32 -5.78 14.55 -5.15
N ILE A 33 -5.07 13.85 -4.26
CA ILE A 33 -5.62 13.35 -2.99
C ILE A 33 -5.30 14.27 -1.78
N ASN A 34 -4.93 15.52 -2.08
CA ASN A 34 -4.62 16.57 -1.11
C ASN A 34 -3.63 16.14 -0.02
N LEU A 35 -2.51 15.57 -0.44
CA LEU A 35 -1.39 15.18 0.41
C LEU A 35 -0.09 15.83 -0.07
N SER A 36 0.94 15.78 0.78
CA SER A 36 2.30 16.08 0.33
C SER A 36 2.90 14.91 -0.44
N GLN A 37 3.79 15.19 -1.40
CA GLN A 37 4.52 14.11 -2.08
C GLN A 37 5.37 13.27 -1.12
N GLN A 38 5.89 13.88 -0.06
CA GLN A 38 6.61 13.14 0.98
C GLN A 38 5.69 12.16 1.72
N GLN A 39 4.41 12.46 1.91
CA GLN A 39 3.45 11.50 2.46
C GLN A 39 3.19 10.35 1.49
N ILE A 40 2.98 10.64 0.20
CA ILE A 40 2.85 9.60 -0.83
C ILE A 40 4.07 8.68 -0.82
N SER A 41 5.28 9.25 -0.83
CA SER A 41 6.53 8.48 -0.76
C SER A 41 6.58 7.59 0.49
N ARG A 42 6.24 8.15 1.65
CA ARG A 42 6.22 7.38 2.91
C ARG A 42 5.18 6.26 2.91
N TYR A 43 4.03 6.44 2.27
CA TYR A 43 3.04 5.39 2.10
C TYR A 43 3.53 4.31 1.14
N GLU A 44 4.09 4.69 0.00
CA GLU A 44 4.61 3.73 -0.99
C GLU A 44 5.78 2.89 -0.49
N LEU A 45 6.60 3.45 0.40
CA LEU A 45 7.71 2.76 1.05
C LEU A 45 7.28 1.99 2.30
N GLY A 46 6.03 2.15 2.77
CA GLY A 46 5.54 1.55 4.01
C GLY A 46 6.17 2.10 5.29
N ILE A 47 6.79 3.29 5.22
CA ILE A 47 7.40 3.97 6.38
C ILE A 47 6.30 4.48 7.32
N ASN A 48 5.25 5.08 6.75
CA ASN A 48 4.09 5.51 7.51
C ASN A 48 2.95 4.50 7.36
N LYS A 49 2.24 4.28 8.47
CA LYS A 49 0.97 3.55 8.44
C LYS A 49 -0.04 4.34 7.60
N LEU A 50 -0.71 3.64 6.69
CA LEU A 50 -1.82 4.17 5.91
C LEU A 50 -3.11 3.91 6.69
N SER A 51 -3.91 4.95 6.91
CA SER A 51 -5.23 4.79 7.49
C SER A 51 -6.21 4.22 6.46
N LEU A 52 -7.29 3.59 6.92
CA LEU A 52 -8.24 2.91 6.04
C LEU A 52 -8.96 3.89 5.09
N ASP A 53 -9.30 5.08 5.57
CA ASP A 53 -9.87 6.17 4.76
C ASP A 53 -8.95 6.58 3.61
N LYS A 54 -7.64 6.73 3.88
CA LYS A 54 -6.65 7.07 2.85
C LYS A 54 -6.39 5.92 1.89
N LEU A 55 -6.47 4.67 2.35
CA LEU A 55 -6.44 3.52 1.46
C LEU A 55 -7.60 3.55 0.48
N ILE A 56 -8.82 3.75 0.97
CA ILE A 56 -10.02 3.80 0.13
C ILE A 56 -9.93 4.91 -0.90
N GLU A 57 -9.52 6.12 -0.50
CA GLU A 57 -9.34 7.27 -1.40
C GLU A 57 -8.35 6.96 -2.54
N ILE A 58 -7.19 6.38 -2.20
CA ILE A 58 -6.17 6.01 -3.19
C ILE A 58 -6.67 4.89 -4.11
N VAL A 59 -7.32 3.86 -3.58
CA VAL A 59 -7.82 2.71 -4.34
C VAL A 59 -8.87 3.15 -5.36
N ILE A 60 -9.82 4.00 -4.94
CA ILE A 60 -10.84 4.56 -5.84
C ILE A 60 -10.16 5.37 -6.95
N PHE A 61 -9.25 6.27 -6.60
CA PHE A 61 -8.61 7.14 -7.59
C PHE A 61 -7.72 6.37 -8.57
N LEU A 62 -6.96 5.39 -8.06
CA LEU A 62 -6.10 4.54 -8.88
C LEU A 62 -6.87 3.42 -9.59
N GLU A 63 -8.19 3.35 -9.44
CA GLU A 63 -9.05 2.29 -10.03
C GLU A 63 -8.49 0.88 -9.77
N ILE A 64 -8.01 0.68 -8.54
CA ILE A 64 -7.50 -0.63 -8.11
C ILE A 64 -8.69 -1.51 -7.75
N ASP A 65 -8.68 -2.75 -8.22
CA ASP A 65 -9.68 -3.74 -7.81
C ASP A 65 -9.52 -4.03 -6.31
N ILE A 66 -10.62 -3.95 -5.56
CA ILE A 66 -10.60 -4.24 -4.13
C ILE A 66 -10.18 -5.70 -3.87
N ASP A 67 -10.41 -6.60 -4.81
CA ASP A 67 -9.99 -7.99 -4.73
C ASP A 67 -8.45 -8.12 -4.69
N ASP A 68 -7.72 -7.23 -5.37
CA ASP A 68 -6.25 -7.20 -5.30
C ASP A 68 -5.77 -6.85 -3.89
N ILE A 69 -6.41 -5.86 -3.27
CA ILE A 69 -6.10 -5.40 -1.91
C ILE A 69 -6.45 -6.48 -0.88
N THR A 70 -7.65 -7.06 -0.97
CA THR A 70 -8.11 -8.08 -0.01
C THR A 70 -7.32 -9.38 -0.16
N SER A 71 -6.92 -9.77 -1.38
CA SER A 71 -6.03 -10.91 -1.63
C SER A 71 -4.66 -10.69 -0.99
N LEU A 72 -4.09 -9.49 -1.13
CA LEU A 72 -2.81 -9.12 -0.50
C LEU A 72 -2.88 -9.20 1.03
N ILE A 73 -3.93 -8.62 1.63
CA ILE A 73 -4.12 -8.64 3.09
C ILE A 73 -4.34 -10.07 3.57
N SER A 74 -5.19 -10.84 2.91
CA SER A 74 -5.48 -12.24 3.26
C SER A 74 -4.22 -13.10 3.25
N LYS A 75 -3.38 -12.97 2.22
CA LYS A 75 -2.09 -13.66 2.14
C LYS A 75 -1.15 -13.30 3.30
N GLN A 76 -1.09 -12.02 3.68
CA GLN A 76 -0.28 -11.60 4.82
C GLN A 76 -0.81 -12.19 6.14
N VAL A 77 -2.13 -12.21 6.32
CA VAL A 77 -2.76 -12.81 7.52
C VAL A 77 -2.39 -14.30 7.63
N GLU A 78 -2.48 -15.06 6.55
CA GLU A 78 -2.10 -16.48 6.56
C GLU A 78 -0.60 -16.70 6.79
N TYR A 79 0.26 -15.82 6.24
CA TYR A 79 1.69 -15.87 6.51
C TYR A 79 2.00 -15.66 8.00
N GLU A 80 1.41 -14.63 8.63
CA GLU A 80 1.62 -14.35 10.05
C GLU A 80 1.07 -15.46 10.95
N LYS A 81 -0.07 -16.07 10.59
CA LYS A 81 -0.60 -17.26 11.28
C LYS A 81 0.38 -18.44 11.20
N GLY A 82 0.91 -18.71 10.00
CA GLY A 82 1.87 -19.81 9.78
C GLY A 82 3.17 -19.62 10.55
N VAL A 83 3.65 -18.39 10.69
CA VAL A 83 4.79 -18.06 11.56
C VAL A 83 4.44 -18.31 13.02
N CYS A 84 3.28 -17.85 13.49
CA CYS A 84 2.88 -17.97 14.89
C CYS A 84 2.61 -19.42 15.35
N LEU A 85 2.41 -20.36 14.42
CA LEU A 85 2.26 -21.79 14.69
C LEU A 85 3.58 -22.56 14.65
N ALA A 86 4.66 -21.94 14.14
CA ALA A 86 5.98 -22.54 14.01
C ALA A 86 6.92 -22.21 15.19
N ASP A 87 6.45 -21.37 16.13
CA ASP A 87 7.16 -20.92 17.34
C ASP A 87 6.59 -21.60 18.61
#